data_AF-A0A950BYQ1-F1
#
_entry.id   AF-A0A950BYQ1-F1
#
_cell.length_a   1.000
_cell.length_b   1.000
_cell.length_c   1.000
_cell.angle_alpha   90.00
_cell.angle_beta   90.00
_cell.angle_gamma   90.00
#
_symmetry.space_group_name_H-M   'P 1'
#
loop_
_entity.id
_entity.type
_entity.pdbx_description
1 polymer ?
#
loop_
_entity_poly.entity_id
_entity_poly.type
_entity_poly.pdbx_seq_one_letter_code
_entity_poly.pdbx_strand_id
1 'polypeptide(L)' 'MTEEVVRLYHPRRDKWREHFAWREGVLIGLTSAGRATIQVLAANEPSMIAVREALITEGRFPPR' A
#
# COMPACT_ATOMS: atom_id res chain seq x y z
N MET A 1 -8.33 11.50 -13.53
CA MET A 1 -8.90 10.59 -12.51
C MET A 1 -10.38 10.86 -12.50
N THR A 2 -11.24 9.85 -12.62
CA THR A 2 -12.68 10.05 -12.48
C THR A 2 -12.99 10.39 -11.02
N GLU A 3 -13.86 11.37 -10.77
CA GLU A 3 -14.32 11.79 -9.44
C GLU A 3 -15.36 10.79 -8.87
N GLU A 4 -15.04 9.50 -8.92
CA GLU A 4 -15.89 8.47 -8.36
C GLU A 4 -15.59 8.31 -6.87
N VAL A 5 -16.62 8.46 -6.03
CA VAL A 5 -16.50 8.19 -4.60
C VAL A 5 -16.31 6.69 -4.42
N VAL A 6 -15.12 6.29 -4.02
CA VAL A 6 -14.78 4.88 -3.73
C VAL A 6 -14.55 4.67 -2.24
N ARG A 7 -14.97 3.51 -1.73
CA ARG A 7 -14.66 3.12 -0.35
C ARG A 7 -13.16 2.88 -0.18
N LEU A 8 -12.67 3.04 1.04
CA LEU A 8 -11.34 2.59 1.43
C LEU A 8 -11.29 1.07 1.64
N TYR A 9 -10.08 0.53 1.68
CA TYR A 9 -9.81 -0.86 2.05
C TYR A 9 -10.27 -1.16 3.48
N HIS A 10 -10.90 -2.31 3.67
CA HIS A 10 -11.41 -2.75 4.94
C HIS A 10 -10.64 -3.99 5.43
N PRO A 11 -9.68 -3.87 6.36
CA PRO A 11 -8.73 -4.94 6.71
C PRO A 11 -9.35 -6.24 7.24
N ARG A 12 -10.59 -6.20 7.77
CA ARG A 12 -11.30 -7.40 8.25
C ARG A 12 -12.23 -8.05 7.21
N ARG A 13 -12.46 -7.40 6.07
CA ARG A 13 -13.45 -7.84 5.06
C ARG A 13 -12.81 -8.06 3.69
N ASP A 14 -11.79 -7.29 3.38
CA ASP A 14 -11.06 -7.37 2.12
C ASP A 14 -9.81 -8.22 2.27
N LYS A 15 -9.45 -8.95 1.20
CA LYS A 15 -8.17 -9.67 1.16
C LYS A 15 -7.07 -8.73 0.71
N TRP A 16 -6.02 -8.58 1.54
CA TRP A 16 -4.86 -7.74 1.21
C TRP A 16 -4.31 -7.97 -0.21
N ARG A 17 -4.11 -9.25 -0.58
CA ARG A 17 -3.51 -9.65 -1.88
C ARG A 17 -4.35 -9.29 -3.11
N GLU A 18 -5.65 -9.02 -2.95
CA GLU A 18 -6.52 -8.57 -4.06
C GLU A 18 -6.41 -7.05 -4.26
N HIS A 19 -6.06 -6.30 -3.22
CA HIS A 19 -6.04 -4.83 -3.23
C HIS A 19 -4.64 -4.24 -3.37
N PHE A 20 -3.62 -4.97 -2.90
CA PHE A 20 -2.28 -4.44 -2.77
C PHE A 20 -1.20 -5.44 -3.20
N ALA A 21 -0.12 -4.88 -3.74
CA ALA A 21 1.14 -5.58 -3.98
C ALA A 21 2.32 -4.70 -3.52
N TRP A 22 3.42 -5.32 -3.12
CA TRP A 22 4.67 -4.62 -2.88
C TRP A 22 5.50 -4.59 -4.17
N ARG A 23 6.11 -3.44 -4.44
CA ARG A 23 7.18 -3.30 -5.42
C ARG A 23 8.31 -2.54 -4.74
N GLU A 24 9.34 -3.27 -4.31
CA GLU A 24 10.35 -2.75 -3.38
C GLU A 24 9.68 -2.13 -2.13
N GLY A 25 10.12 -0.95 -1.70
CA GLY A 25 9.52 -0.21 -0.58
C GLY A 25 8.19 0.48 -0.89
N VAL A 26 7.62 0.32 -2.09
CA VAL A 26 6.42 1.03 -2.54
C VAL A 26 5.21 0.10 -2.52
N LEU A 27 4.12 0.56 -1.89
CA LEU A 27 2.83 -0.13 -1.90
C LEU A 27 2.06 0.23 -3.18
N ILE A 28 1.68 -0.77 -3.97
CA ILE A 28 0.93 -0.61 -5.21
C ILE A 28 -0.53 -0.96 -4.99
N GLY A 29 -1.45 -0.06 -5.37
CA GLY A 29 -2.90 -0.29 -5.30
C GLY A 29 -3.45 -0.92 -6.57
N LEU A 30 -3.89 -2.18 -6.49
CA LEU A 30 -4.40 -2.96 -7.61
C LEU A 30 -5.86 -2.60 -7.95
N THR A 31 -6.63 -2.18 -6.94
CA THR A 31 -8.03 -1.75 -7.08
C THR A 31 -8.17 -0.24 -6.86
N SER A 32 -9.31 0.34 -7.25
CA SER A 32 -9.64 1.74 -6.95
C SER A 32 -9.63 2.03 -5.44
N ALA A 33 -10.25 1.14 -4.64
CA ALA A 33 -10.20 1.19 -3.18
C ALA A 33 -8.76 1.13 -2.64
N GLY A 34 -7.90 0.27 -3.21
CA GLY A 34 -6.50 0.18 -2.82
C GLY A 34 -5.71 1.47 -3.11
N ARG A 35 -5.86 2.03 -4.32
CA ARG A 35 -5.21 3.30 -4.69
C ARG A 35 -5.69 4.47 -3.83
N ALA A 36 -7.00 4.57 -3.59
CA ALA A 36 -7.57 5.59 -2.71
C ALA A 36 -7.03 5.45 -1.27
N THR A 37 -6.93 4.22 -0.77
CA THR A 37 -6.37 3.95 0.57
C THR A 37 -4.91 4.40 0.68
N ILE A 38 -4.07 4.08 -0.31
CA ILE A 38 -2.66 4.51 -0.32
C ILE A 38 -2.55 6.03 -0.27
N GLN A 39 -3.37 6.74 -1.04
CA GLN A 39 -3.37 8.19 -1.08
C GLN A 39 -3.89 8.81 0.22
N VAL A 40 -5.05 8.38 0.70
CA VAL A 40 -5.69 8.93 1.92
C VAL A 40 -4.84 8.68 3.17
N LEU A 41 -4.20 7.52 3.28
CA LEU A 41 -3.34 7.18 4.41
C LEU A 41 -1.88 7.62 4.23
N ALA A 42 -1.53 8.25 3.10
CA ALA A 42 -0.16 8.59 2.74
C ALA A 42 0.82 7.41 2.92
N ALA A 43 0.41 6.18 2.56
CA ALA A 43 1.17 4.96 2.85
C ALA A 43 2.55 4.93 2.18
N ASN A 44 2.71 5.70 1.10
CA ASN A 44 3.93 5.86 0.31
C ASN A 44 4.58 7.24 0.50
N GLU A 45 4.40 7.88 1.66
CA GLU A 45 5.18 9.07 2.00
C GLU A 45 6.70 8.74 1.92
N PRO A 46 7.54 9.65 1.40
CA PRO A 46 8.97 9.37 1.17
C PRO A 46 9.74 8.78 2.34
N SER A 47 9.52 9.24 3.58
CA SER A 47 10.18 8.68 4.77
C SER A 47 9.75 7.23 5.03
N MET A 48 8.47 6.90 4.79
CA MET A 48 7.96 5.54 4.94
C MET A 48 8.53 4.58 3.88
N ILE A 49 8.76 5.07 2.66
CA ILE A 49 9.45 4.30 1.61
C ILE A 49 10.90 4.04 2.04
N ALA A 50 11.63 5.08 2.46
CA ALA A 50 13.03 4.96 2.89
C ALA A 50 13.20 3.96 4.05
N VAL A 51 12.29 3.96 5.04
CA VAL A 51 12.28 2.97 6.12
C VAL A 51 12.09 1.55 5.57
N ARG A 52 11.16 1.33 4.63
CA ARG A 52 10.95 0.01 4.04
C ARG A 52 12.13 -0.44 3.18
N GLU A 53 12.77 0.46 2.45
CA GLU A 53 13.98 0.14 1.66
C GLU A 53 15.16 -0.28 2.56
N ALA A 54 15.35 0.39 3.70
CA ALA A 54 16.31 -0.03 4.71
C ALA A 54 15.98 -1.45 5.24
N LEU A 55 14.71 -1.72 5.55
CA LEU A 55 14.28 -3.05 6.02
C LEU A 55 14.40 -4.15 4.95
N ILE A 56 14.21 -3.82 3.67
CA ILE A 56 14.46 -4.75 2.55
C ILE A 56 15.94 -5.13 2.51
N THR A 57 16.82 -4.15 2.67
CA THR A 57 18.28 -4.37 2.72
C THR A 57 18.67 -5.29 3.88
N GLU A 58 17.97 -5.18 5.02
CA GLU A 58 18.12 -6.09 6.17
C GLU A 58 17.43 -7.46 5.99
N GLY A 59 16.68 -7.68 4.91
CA GLY A 59 15.89 -8.90 4.69
C GLY A 59 14.67 -9.06 5.62
N ARG A 60 14.19 -7.95 6.19
CA ARG A 60 13.10 -7.90 7.19
C ARG A 60 11.76 -7.45 6.61
N PHE A 61 11.70 -7.17 5.32
CA PHE A 61 10.51 -6.71 4.63
C PHE A 61 10.34 -7.38 3.25
N PRO A 62 9.10 -7.72 2.83
CA PRO A 62 7.85 -7.62 3.60
C PRO A 62 7.84 -8.59 4.79
N PRO A 63 7.09 -8.29 5.86
CA PRO A 63 6.96 -9.20 6.99
C PRO A 63 6.37 -10.55 6.54
N ARG A 64 6.86 -11.65 7.11
CA ARG A 64 6.39 -13.02 6.84
C ARG A 64 4.96 -13.24 7.31
#